data_AF-A0A328SLP6-F1
#
_entry.id   AF-A0A328SLP6-F1
#
_cell.length_a   1.000
_cell.length_b   1.000
_cell.length_c   1.000
_cell.angle_alpha   90.00
_cell.angle_beta   90.00
_cell.angle_gamma   90.00
#
_symmetry.space_group_name_H-M   'P 1'
#
loop_
_entity.id
_entity.type
_entity.pdbx_description
1 polymer ?
#
loop_
_entity_poly.entity_id
_entity_poly.type
_entity_poly.pdbx_seq_one_letter_code
_entity_poly.pdbx_strand_id
1 'polypeptide(L)'
;PDEANPMLGWRGIKRELDQPDILKAEFKAIKKLHEQGYTNIGVMLPLLHKPSELHEAKEIAKSVGLIPHVDVEFGMMVETPASAIIIEDFIAEGLDFVSFGTNDLTQYTLALDRNNELVAKHYTEAHPAVLKLIMNVIEKCNEAGVTTSICGQAGSKPEIVEKLVEAGISSISANTDAVATIRKLVAKVEKRIMLDAARKALKDE
;
A
#
# COMPACT_ATOMS: atom_id res chain seq x y z
N PRO A 1 -6.65 18.36 18.49
CA PRO A 1 -6.22 18.53 19.90
C PRO A 1 -4.70 18.67 19.91
N ASP A 2 -4.11 19.21 20.98
CA ASP A 2 -2.67 19.07 21.17
C ASP A 2 -2.37 17.64 21.64
N GLU A 3 -1.41 16.97 21.01
CA GLU A 3 -1.09 15.56 21.23
C GLU A 3 0.40 15.41 21.45
N ALA A 4 0.80 14.68 22.51
CA ALA A 4 2.22 14.46 22.80
C ALA A 4 2.96 13.69 21.69
N ASN A 5 2.24 12.82 20.97
CA ASN A 5 2.78 12.03 19.86
C ASN A 5 1.82 12.07 18.66
N PRO A 6 1.78 13.16 17.86
CA PRO A 6 0.82 13.31 16.78
C PRO A 6 0.90 12.20 15.72
N MET A 7 2.09 11.64 15.50
CA MET A 7 2.28 10.50 14.59
C MET A 7 1.59 9.22 15.06
N LEU A 8 1.29 9.06 16.35
CA LEU A 8 0.57 7.93 16.93
C LEU A 8 -0.87 8.31 17.36
N GLY A 9 -1.32 9.48 16.91
CA GLY A 9 -2.50 10.17 17.44
C GLY A 9 -3.75 10.06 16.57
N TRP A 10 -4.62 11.05 16.73
CA TRP A 10 -5.93 11.13 16.08
C TRP A 10 -5.83 11.66 14.64
N ARG A 11 -5.41 10.77 13.72
CA ARG A 11 -5.19 11.08 12.30
C ARG A 11 -5.57 9.91 11.38
N GLY A 12 -5.54 10.16 10.06
CA GLY A 12 -5.91 9.19 9.03
C GLY A 12 -7.36 8.74 9.15
N ILE A 13 -7.63 7.49 8.76
CA ILE A 13 -8.99 6.96 8.74
C ILE A 13 -9.69 7.06 10.09
N LYS A 14 -8.96 6.92 11.21
CA LYS A 14 -9.53 6.99 12.56
C LYS A 14 -10.25 8.32 12.81
N ARG A 15 -9.63 9.43 12.42
CA ARG A 15 -10.23 10.76 12.57
C ARG A 15 -11.44 10.92 11.65
N GLU A 16 -11.34 10.39 10.44
CA GLU A 16 -12.41 10.44 9.44
C GLU A 16 -13.62 9.58 9.81
N LEU A 17 -13.44 8.48 10.55
CA LEU A 17 -14.55 7.69 11.10
C LEU A 17 -15.22 8.40 12.29
N ASP A 18 -14.43 9.03 13.17
CA ASP A 18 -14.98 9.87 14.26
C ASP A 18 -15.66 11.15 13.75
N GLN A 19 -15.23 11.65 12.59
CA GLN A 19 -15.74 12.87 11.94
C GLN A 19 -16.16 12.59 10.48
N PRO A 20 -17.22 11.79 10.27
CA PRO A 20 -17.54 11.20 8.96
C PRO A 20 -17.98 12.19 7.89
N ASP A 21 -18.29 13.44 8.25
CA ASP A 21 -18.69 14.46 7.27
C ASP A 21 -17.56 14.81 6.29
N ILE A 22 -16.31 14.73 6.74
CA ILE A 22 -15.14 14.94 5.87
C ILE A 22 -15.04 13.80 4.85
N LEU A 23 -15.05 12.56 5.33
CA LEU A 23 -14.97 11.36 4.48
C LEU A 23 -16.14 11.27 3.49
N LYS A 24 -17.36 11.60 3.93
CA LYS A 24 -18.54 11.70 3.07
C LYS A 24 -18.38 12.76 1.98
N ALA A 25 -17.76 13.90 2.28
CA ALA A 25 -17.52 14.94 1.30
C ALA A 25 -16.51 14.48 0.23
N GLU A 26 -15.45 13.79 0.62
CA GLU A 26 -14.46 13.21 -0.28
C GLU A 26 -15.07 12.14 -1.19
N PHE A 27 -15.86 11.20 -0.64
CA PHE A 27 -16.55 10.19 -1.45
C PHE A 27 -17.58 10.78 -2.40
N LYS A 28 -18.30 11.85 -2.00
CA LYS A 28 -19.19 12.58 -2.93
C LYS A 28 -18.42 13.22 -4.08
N ALA A 29 -17.22 13.74 -3.83
CA ALA A 29 -16.38 14.30 -4.88
C ALA A 29 -15.93 13.21 -5.86
N ILE A 30 -15.52 12.05 -5.37
CA ILE A 30 -15.14 10.88 -6.19
C ILE A 30 -16.32 10.38 -7.00
N LYS A 31 -17.50 10.23 -6.38
CA LYS A 31 -18.74 9.87 -7.07
C LYS A 31 -19.06 10.82 -8.21
N LYS A 32 -18.93 12.13 -7.99
CA LYS A 32 -19.17 13.14 -9.04
C LYS A 32 -18.22 12.96 -10.22
N LEU A 33 -16.96 12.59 -9.99
CA LEU A 33 -16.02 12.27 -11.08
C LEU A 33 -16.44 10.99 -11.80
N HIS A 34 -16.85 9.96 -11.08
CA HIS A 34 -17.37 8.74 -11.69
C HIS A 34 -18.60 9.02 -12.59
N GLU A 35 -19.56 9.81 -12.11
CA GLU A 35 -20.75 10.25 -12.87
C GLU A 35 -20.40 11.10 -14.11
N GLN A 36 -19.23 11.73 -14.13
CA GLN A 36 -18.69 12.45 -15.30
C GLN A 36 -17.99 11.52 -16.31
N GLY A 37 -17.90 10.22 -16.02
CA GLY A 37 -17.29 9.21 -16.88
C GLY A 37 -15.82 8.90 -16.56
N TYR A 38 -15.27 9.39 -15.45
CA TYR A 38 -13.92 9.01 -15.02
C TYR A 38 -13.95 7.68 -14.27
N THR A 39 -13.57 6.59 -14.93
CA THR A 39 -13.68 5.22 -14.40
C THR A 39 -12.36 4.61 -13.94
N ASN A 40 -11.25 5.34 -14.00
CA ASN A 40 -9.92 4.88 -13.63
C ASN A 40 -9.46 5.45 -12.27
N ILE A 41 -10.39 5.53 -11.31
CA ILE A 41 -10.17 6.10 -9.99
C ILE A 41 -10.22 4.97 -8.95
N GLY A 42 -9.21 4.91 -8.09
CA GLY A 42 -9.19 4.07 -6.90
C GLY A 42 -9.25 4.90 -5.62
N VAL A 43 -9.92 4.37 -4.60
CA VAL A 43 -9.94 4.90 -3.24
C VAL A 43 -8.95 4.11 -2.40
N MET A 44 -8.04 4.79 -1.71
CA MET A 44 -7.07 4.16 -0.83
C MET A 44 -7.14 4.77 0.57
N LEU A 45 -7.50 3.95 1.57
CA LEU A 45 -7.63 4.43 2.95
C LEU A 45 -6.28 4.39 3.70
N PRO A 46 -5.90 5.48 4.39
CA PRO A 46 -4.66 5.53 5.17
C PRO A 46 -4.87 5.11 6.64
N LEU A 47 -3.82 4.58 7.25
CA LEU A 47 -3.67 4.30 8.68
C LEU A 47 -4.73 3.36 9.25
N LEU A 48 -5.07 2.32 8.49
CA LEU A 48 -5.91 1.23 8.96
C LEU A 48 -5.15 0.35 9.96
N HIS A 49 -5.85 -0.03 11.02
CA HIS A 49 -5.38 -0.90 12.10
C HIS A 49 -6.28 -2.12 12.29
N LYS A 50 -7.56 -2.02 11.93
CA LYS A 50 -8.55 -3.09 12.07
C LYS A 50 -9.41 -3.24 10.81
N PRO A 51 -9.78 -4.46 10.41
CA PRO A 51 -10.71 -4.67 9.29
C PRO A 51 -12.05 -3.95 9.45
N SER A 52 -12.54 -3.77 10.68
CA SER A 52 -13.77 -3.03 10.96
C SER A 52 -13.74 -1.57 10.48
N GLU A 53 -12.55 -0.94 10.45
CA GLU A 53 -12.39 0.44 9.97
C GLU A 53 -12.55 0.50 8.43
N LEU A 54 -12.07 -0.52 7.71
CA LEU A 54 -12.28 -0.68 6.28
C LEU A 54 -13.77 -0.91 5.97
N HIS A 55 -14.43 -1.78 6.75
CA HIS A 55 -15.86 -2.01 6.65
C HIS A 55 -16.67 -0.72 6.81
N GLU A 56 -16.43 0.02 7.89
CA GLU A 56 -17.15 1.26 8.19
C GLU A 56 -16.97 2.31 7.09
N ALA A 57 -15.76 2.47 6.57
CA ALA A 57 -15.48 3.37 5.46
C ALA A 57 -16.25 2.98 4.18
N LYS A 58 -16.35 1.69 3.86
CA LYS A 58 -17.17 1.21 2.73
C LYS A 58 -18.65 1.52 2.94
N GLU A 59 -19.17 1.35 4.16
CA GLU A 59 -20.57 1.71 4.48
C GLU A 59 -20.80 3.22 4.36
N ILE A 60 -19.84 4.06 4.75
CA ILE A 60 -19.90 5.51 4.55
C ILE A 60 -19.93 5.85 3.04
N ALA A 61 -19.10 5.20 2.22
CA ALA A 61 -19.12 5.38 0.76
C ALA A 61 -20.50 5.02 0.17
N LYS A 62 -21.04 3.86 0.54
CA LYS A 62 -22.38 3.42 0.13
C LYS A 62 -23.48 4.40 0.58
N SER A 63 -23.36 4.98 1.77
CA SER A 63 -24.34 5.94 2.30
C SER A 63 -24.45 7.23 1.47
N VAL A 64 -23.40 7.59 0.71
CA VAL A 64 -23.41 8.71 -0.25
C VAL A 64 -23.64 8.25 -1.69
N GLY A 65 -23.88 6.95 -1.89
CA GLY A 65 -24.15 6.30 -3.16
C GLY A 65 -22.92 6.11 -4.04
N LEU A 66 -21.71 6.03 -3.45
CA LEU A 66 -20.51 5.52 -4.13
C LEU A 66 -20.38 4.05 -3.75
N ILE A 67 -20.45 3.14 -4.71
CA ILE A 67 -20.43 1.68 -4.48
C ILE A 67 -19.00 1.15 -4.62
N PRO A 68 -18.33 0.74 -3.52
CA PRO A 68 -17.00 0.14 -3.59
C PRO A 68 -16.98 -1.11 -4.47
N HIS A 69 -15.87 -1.35 -5.18
CA HIS A 69 -15.65 -2.48 -6.11
C HIS A 69 -16.51 -2.46 -7.39
N VAL A 70 -17.46 -1.52 -7.50
CA VAL A 70 -18.32 -1.38 -8.69
C VAL A 70 -18.06 -0.04 -9.38
N ASP A 71 -18.19 1.07 -8.63
CA ASP A 71 -17.98 2.41 -9.18
C ASP A 71 -16.48 2.76 -9.20
N VAL A 72 -15.75 2.29 -8.19
CA VAL A 72 -14.33 2.55 -7.98
C VAL A 72 -13.65 1.34 -7.34
N GLU A 73 -12.37 1.15 -7.67
CA GLU A 73 -11.51 0.25 -6.92
C GLU A 73 -11.34 0.78 -5.49
N PHE A 74 -11.30 -0.13 -4.52
CA PHE A 74 -11.24 0.19 -3.11
C PHE A 74 -10.11 -0.61 -2.45
N GLY A 75 -9.16 0.13 -1.89
CA GLY A 75 -7.92 -0.42 -1.36
C GLY A 75 -7.49 0.25 -0.07
N MET A 76 -6.32 -0.16 0.40
CA MET A 76 -5.71 0.40 1.61
C MET A 76 -4.23 0.68 1.44
N MET A 77 -3.76 1.65 2.23
CA MET A 77 -2.34 1.84 2.43
C MET A 77 -1.86 0.95 3.58
N VAL A 78 -0.92 0.06 3.29
CA VAL A 78 -0.24 -0.77 4.28
C VAL A 78 0.94 0.03 4.83
N GLU A 79 0.68 0.71 5.93
CA GLU A 79 1.64 1.61 6.59
C GLU A 79 1.80 1.36 8.08
N THR A 80 1.02 0.45 8.67
CA THR A 80 1.17 0.06 10.08
C THR A 80 1.66 -1.39 10.16
N PRO A 81 2.54 -1.75 11.11
CA PRO A 81 2.94 -3.14 11.31
C PRO A 81 1.74 -4.04 11.59
N ALA A 82 0.73 -3.53 12.32
CA ALA A 82 -0.52 -4.25 12.56
C ALA A 82 -1.19 -4.64 11.25
N SER A 83 -1.44 -3.69 10.34
CA SER A 83 -2.07 -3.96 9.04
C SER A 83 -1.29 -4.98 8.20
N ALA A 84 0.05 -4.94 8.24
CA ALA A 84 0.87 -5.89 7.49
C ALA A 84 0.84 -7.31 8.08
N ILE A 85 0.73 -7.44 9.41
CA ILE A 85 0.67 -8.74 10.10
C ILE A 85 -0.67 -9.42 9.88
N ILE A 86 -1.78 -8.68 9.93
CA ILE A 86 -3.15 -9.22 9.81
C ILE A 86 -3.77 -8.94 8.43
N ILE A 87 -2.95 -8.87 7.38
CA ILE A 87 -3.41 -8.50 6.04
C ILE A 87 -4.51 -9.44 5.50
N GLU A 88 -4.46 -10.73 5.84
CA GLU A 88 -5.47 -11.73 5.44
C GLU A 88 -6.87 -11.36 5.95
N ASP A 89 -6.98 -10.74 7.13
CA ASP A 89 -8.26 -10.29 7.67
C ASP A 89 -8.82 -9.08 6.90
N PHE A 90 -7.94 -8.19 6.43
CA PHE A 90 -8.34 -7.07 5.55
C PHE A 90 -8.75 -7.57 4.16
N ILE A 91 -8.03 -8.54 3.61
CA ILE A 91 -8.38 -9.21 2.35
C ILE A 91 -9.77 -9.85 2.47
N ALA A 92 -10.08 -10.51 3.59
CA ALA A 92 -11.38 -11.11 3.83
C ALA A 92 -12.54 -10.10 3.88
N GLU A 93 -12.28 -8.86 4.33
CA GLU A 93 -13.23 -7.75 4.25
C GLU A 93 -13.39 -7.18 2.83
N GLY A 94 -12.47 -7.54 1.92
CA GLY A 94 -12.46 -7.20 0.50
C GLY A 94 -11.53 -6.04 0.17
N LEU A 95 -10.58 -6.27 -0.73
CA LEU A 95 -9.66 -5.27 -1.24
C LEU A 95 -9.44 -5.51 -2.73
N ASP A 96 -9.44 -4.45 -3.53
CA ASP A 96 -9.00 -4.56 -4.94
C ASP A 96 -7.48 -4.41 -5.05
N PHE A 97 -6.91 -3.58 -4.17
CA PHE A 97 -5.47 -3.32 -4.14
C PHE A 97 -4.99 -2.89 -2.76
N VAL A 98 -3.67 -2.99 -2.56
CA VAL A 98 -2.95 -2.37 -1.44
C VAL A 98 -1.74 -1.61 -1.94
N SER A 99 -1.39 -0.52 -1.26
CA SER A 99 -0.13 0.19 -1.50
C SER A 99 0.71 0.29 -0.24
N PHE A 100 2.00 0.01 -0.33
CA PHE A 100 2.92 0.20 0.79
C PHE A 100 3.25 1.68 1.00
N GLY A 101 2.83 2.21 2.14
CA GLY A 101 3.31 3.48 2.68
C GLY A 101 4.61 3.26 3.44
N THR A 102 5.72 2.99 2.73
CA THR A 102 6.97 2.53 3.37
C THR A 102 7.55 3.52 4.37
N ASN A 103 7.22 4.79 4.20
CA ASN A 103 7.62 5.86 5.09
C ASN A 103 7.18 5.59 6.53
N ASP A 104 5.87 5.47 6.70
CA ASP A 104 5.20 5.29 7.98
C ASP A 104 5.38 3.83 8.45
N LEU A 105 5.35 2.85 7.53
CA LEU A 105 5.63 1.44 7.87
C LEU A 105 7.01 1.28 8.53
N THR A 106 8.04 1.88 7.94
CA THR A 106 9.40 1.81 8.50
C THR A 106 9.49 2.52 9.83
N GLN A 107 8.89 3.71 9.96
CA GLN A 107 8.89 4.48 11.21
C GLN A 107 8.23 3.70 12.34
N TYR A 108 7.07 3.10 12.10
CA TYR A 108 6.35 2.35 13.12
C TYR A 108 6.95 0.97 13.39
N THR A 109 7.51 0.28 12.38
CA THR A 109 8.21 -0.99 12.59
C THR A 109 9.48 -0.82 13.41
N LEU A 110 10.24 0.26 13.17
CA LEU A 110 11.52 0.50 13.84
C LEU A 110 11.40 1.37 15.10
N ALA A 111 10.24 1.98 15.32
CA ALA A 111 10.01 2.99 16.36
C ALA A 111 10.99 4.18 16.25
N LEU A 112 11.19 4.69 15.02
CA LEU A 112 12.14 5.78 14.73
C LEU A 112 11.45 6.93 13.99
N ASP A 113 11.39 8.10 14.61
CA ASP A 113 10.96 9.32 13.93
C ASP A 113 12.02 9.79 12.94
N ARG A 114 11.71 9.71 11.64
CA ARG A 114 12.64 10.12 10.57
C ARG A 114 12.94 11.62 10.56
N ASN A 115 12.10 12.44 11.19
CA ASN A 115 12.30 13.88 11.32
C ASN A 115 13.12 14.25 12.56
N ASN A 116 13.40 13.29 13.44
CA ASN A 116 14.24 13.50 14.61
C ASN A 116 15.70 13.18 14.26
N GLU A 117 16.52 14.24 14.13
CA GLU A 117 17.94 14.16 13.71
C GLU A 117 18.78 13.18 14.56
N LEU A 118 18.43 12.98 15.84
CA LEU A 118 19.17 12.09 16.73
C LEU A 118 19.03 10.61 16.32
N VAL A 119 17.90 10.24 15.72
CA VAL A 119 17.55 8.86 15.39
C VAL A 119 17.38 8.61 13.89
N ALA A 120 17.23 9.66 13.07
CA ALA A 120 17.03 9.56 11.62
C ALA A 120 18.11 8.73 10.91
N LYS A 121 19.36 8.74 11.40
CA LYS A 121 20.46 7.90 10.88
C LYS A 121 20.22 6.38 10.99
N HIS A 122 19.28 5.96 11.84
CA HIS A 122 18.91 4.55 12.01
C HIS A 122 17.70 4.15 11.14
N TYR A 123 17.04 5.12 10.50
CA TYR A 123 15.90 4.89 9.64
C TYR A 123 16.35 4.33 8.28
N THR A 124 15.81 3.17 7.90
CA THR A 124 16.04 2.60 6.56
C THR A 124 14.90 1.67 6.16
N GLU A 125 14.33 1.90 4.99
CA GLU A 125 13.28 1.06 4.42
C GLU A 125 13.83 -0.30 3.95
N ALA A 126 15.15 -0.41 3.81
CA ALA A 126 15.84 -1.67 3.49
C ALA A 126 16.03 -2.57 4.74
N HIS A 127 15.52 -2.15 5.91
CA HIS A 127 15.64 -2.94 7.14
C HIS A 127 14.98 -4.32 6.97
N PRO A 128 15.63 -5.43 7.39
CA PRO A 128 15.10 -6.78 7.19
C PRO A 128 13.69 -7.01 7.75
N ALA A 129 13.35 -6.40 8.90
CA ALA A 129 12.01 -6.50 9.46
C ALA A 129 10.93 -5.84 8.58
N VAL A 130 11.24 -4.68 8.00
CA VAL A 130 10.32 -3.95 7.10
C VAL A 130 10.14 -4.75 5.81
N LEU A 131 11.24 -5.21 5.21
CA LEU A 131 11.17 -6.03 4.00
C LEU A 131 10.37 -7.33 4.23
N LYS A 132 10.53 -8.00 5.38
CA LYS A 132 9.74 -9.18 5.72
C LYS A 132 8.23 -8.90 5.77
N LEU A 133 7.83 -7.77 6.36
CA LEU A 133 6.42 -7.37 6.37
C LEU A 133 5.90 -7.13 4.95
N ILE A 134 6.67 -6.41 4.13
CA ILE A 134 6.31 -6.14 2.73
C ILE A 134 6.17 -7.46 1.94
N MET A 135 7.15 -8.36 2.03
CA MET A 135 7.11 -9.63 1.29
C MET A 135 5.95 -10.51 1.71
N ASN A 136 5.65 -10.60 3.02
CA ASN A 136 4.49 -11.32 3.52
C ASN A 136 3.19 -10.77 2.93
N VAL A 137 3.04 -9.44 2.92
CA VAL A 137 1.83 -8.80 2.34
C VAL A 137 1.72 -9.07 0.85
N ILE A 138 2.82 -8.97 0.09
CA ILE A 138 2.82 -9.28 -1.35
C ILE A 138 2.38 -10.73 -1.59
N GLU A 139 2.95 -11.68 -0.85
CA GLU A 139 2.59 -13.10 -0.96
C GLU A 139 1.09 -13.32 -0.70
N LYS A 140 0.56 -12.80 0.41
CA LYS A 140 -0.86 -12.96 0.78
C LYS A 140 -1.83 -12.28 -0.18
N CYS A 141 -1.47 -11.10 -0.69
CA CYS A 141 -2.27 -10.42 -1.69
C CYS A 141 -2.26 -11.18 -3.03
N ASN A 142 -1.11 -11.69 -3.46
CA ASN A 142 -0.99 -12.49 -4.67
C ASN A 142 -1.80 -13.79 -4.58
N GLU A 143 -1.78 -14.48 -3.44
CA GLU A 143 -2.62 -15.66 -3.17
C GLU A 143 -4.13 -15.38 -3.31
N ALA A 144 -4.56 -14.16 -2.95
CA ALA A 144 -5.95 -13.73 -2.97
C ALA A 144 -6.37 -12.97 -4.24
N GLY A 145 -5.45 -12.73 -5.19
CA GLY A 145 -5.71 -11.92 -6.38
C GLY A 145 -5.85 -10.42 -6.12
N VAL A 146 -5.39 -9.93 -4.96
CA VAL A 146 -5.33 -8.50 -4.62
C VAL A 146 -4.03 -7.92 -5.16
N THR A 147 -4.11 -6.79 -5.86
CA THR A 147 -2.90 -6.18 -6.43
C THR A 147 -2.09 -5.44 -5.36
N THR A 148 -0.77 -5.45 -5.50
CA THR A 148 0.13 -4.75 -4.57
C THR A 148 0.93 -3.67 -5.29
N SER A 149 1.07 -2.52 -4.65
CA SER A 149 1.91 -1.41 -5.14
C SER A 149 2.81 -0.87 -4.06
N ILE A 150 3.86 -0.16 -4.46
CA ILE A 150 4.69 0.65 -3.55
C ILE A 150 4.64 2.11 -3.96
N CYS A 151 4.46 3.00 -2.99
CA CYS A 151 4.51 4.45 -3.21
C CYS A 151 5.63 5.11 -2.38
N GLY A 152 6.01 6.31 -2.79
CA GLY A 152 7.06 7.09 -2.13
C GLY A 152 8.48 6.77 -2.57
N GLN A 153 9.46 7.20 -1.77
CA GLN A 153 10.87 7.20 -2.18
C GLN A 153 11.44 5.80 -2.36
N ALA A 154 10.94 4.80 -1.63
CA ALA A 154 11.38 3.41 -1.75
C ALA A 154 11.13 2.83 -3.14
N GLY A 155 10.06 3.24 -3.84
CA GLY A 155 9.78 2.84 -5.22
C GLY A 155 10.80 3.38 -6.25
N SER A 156 11.69 4.28 -5.82
CA SER A 156 12.76 4.85 -6.63
C SER A 156 14.15 4.26 -6.32
N LYS A 157 14.24 3.29 -5.38
CA LYS A 157 15.50 2.66 -4.95
C LYS A 157 15.69 1.31 -5.66
N PRO A 158 16.66 1.15 -6.57
CA PRO A 158 16.87 -0.08 -7.34
C PRO A 158 16.96 -1.36 -6.50
N GLU A 159 17.68 -1.31 -5.39
CA GLU A 159 17.90 -2.45 -4.49
C GLU A 159 16.64 -2.91 -3.77
N ILE A 160 15.69 -2.01 -3.55
CA ILE A 160 14.37 -2.34 -3.00
C ILE A 160 13.50 -2.90 -4.12
N VAL A 161 13.41 -2.18 -5.25
CA VAL A 161 12.58 -2.58 -6.39
C VAL A 161 12.92 -3.98 -6.89
N GLU A 162 14.20 -4.33 -7.01
CA GLU A 162 14.60 -5.68 -7.45
C GLU A 162 13.98 -6.77 -6.57
N LYS A 163 14.01 -6.61 -5.24
CA LYS A 163 13.40 -7.55 -4.30
C LYS A 163 11.88 -7.59 -4.38
N LEU A 164 11.23 -6.45 -4.63
CA LEU A 164 9.78 -6.38 -4.76
C LEU A 164 9.30 -7.08 -6.03
N VAL A 165 10.02 -6.91 -7.14
CA VAL A 165 9.72 -7.61 -8.40
C VAL A 165 9.93 -9.12 -8.21
N GLU A 166 10.99 -9.53 -7.51
CA GLU A 166 11.22 -10.94 -7.17
C GLU A 166 10.11 -11.53 -6.30
N ALA A 167 9.52 -10.74 -5.40
CA ALA A 167 8.37 -11.13 -4.59
C ALA A 167 7.04 -11.12 -5.36
N GLY A 168 7.01 -10.57 -6.58
CA GLY A 168 5.81 -10.50 -7.40
C GLY A 168 4.91 -9.30 -7.11
N ILE A 169 5.48 -8.13 -6.80
CA ILE A 169 4.71 -6.89 -6.69
C ILE A 169 4.00 -6.55 -8.02
N SER A 170 2.78 -6.01 -7.97
CA SER A 170 2.00 -5.71 -9.18
C SER A 170 2.36 -4.38 -9.84
N SER A 171 2.71 -3.35 -9.05
CA SER A 171 3.10 -2.05 -9.61
C SER A 171 4.08 -1.27 -8.71
N ILE A 172 4.81 -0.33 -9.33
CA ILE A 172 5.80 0.51 -8.65
C ILE A 172 5.55 1.96 -9.05
N SER A 173 5.28 2.82 -8.05
CA SER A 173 5.23 4.26 -8.22
C SER A 173 6.59 4.87 -7.85
N ALA A 174 7.32 5.35 -8.86
CA ALA A 174 8.62 6.00 -8.71
C ALA A 174 8.53 7.51 -8.95
N ASN A 175 9.51 8.26 -8.44
CA ASN A 175 9.68 9.67 -8.80
C ASN A 175 9.93 9.79 -10.31
N THR A 176 9.47 10.90 -10.90
CA THR A 176 9.52 11.12 -12.35
C THR A 176 10.91 10.98 -12.97
N ASP A 177 11.95 11.38 -12.24
CA ASP A 177 13.36 11.27 -12.63
C ASP A 177 13.88 9.82 -12.59
N ALA A 178 13.31 8.98 -11.72
CA ALA A 178 13.68 7.58 -11.56
C ALA A 178 12.91 6.63 -12.49
N VAL A 179 11.74 7.02 -13.01
CA VAL A 179 10.85 6.15 -13.82
C VAL A 179 11.59 5.38 -14.92
N ALA A 180 12.43 6.06 -15.71
CA ALA A 180 13.14 5.43 -16.82
C ALA A 180 14.13 4.35 -16.35
N THR A 181 14.81 4.59 -15.23
CA THR A 181 15.78 3.66 -14.62
C THR A 181 15.05 2.47 -14.02
N ILE A 182 14.00 2.72 -13.23
CA ILE A 182 13.21 1.69 -12.57
C ILE A 182 12.52 0.79 -13.60
N ARG A 183 11.94 1.34 -14.66
CA ARG A 183 11.33 0.54 -15.75
C ARG A 183 12.33 -0.42 -16.40
N LYS A 184 13.57 0.03 -16.66
CA LYS A 184 14.62 -0.83 -17.24
C LYS A 184 15.05 -1.94 -16.27
N LEU A 185 15.13 -1.61 -14.98
CA LEU A 185 15.43 -2.58 -13.94
C LEU A 185 14.36 -3.67 -13.86
N VAL A 186 13.08 -3.28 -13.78
CA VAL A 186 11.94 -4.21 -13.73
C VAL A 186 12.00 -5.19 -14.91
N ALA A 187 12.12 -4.68 -16.13
CA ALA A 187 12.21 -5.52 -17.33
C ALA A 187 13.41 -6.50 -17.31
N LYS A 188 14.53 -6.09 -16.71
CA LYS A 188 15.71 -6.96 -16.55
C LYS A 188 15.46 -8.07 -15.52
N VAL A 189 14.83 -7.73 -14.40
CA VAL A 189 14.54 -8.68 -13.31
C VAL A 189 13.49 -9.69 -13.75
N GLU A 190 12.39 -9.23 -14.37
CA GLU A 190 11.36 -10.12 -14.92
C GLU A 190 11.94 -11.09 -15.95
N LYS A 191 12.79 -10.59 -16.87
CA LYS A 191 13.49 -11.45 -17.84
C LYS A 191 14.38 -12.49 -17.16
N ARG A 192 15.07 -12.13 -16.08
CA ARG A 192 15.90 -13.06 -15.30
C ARG A 192 15.02 -14.17 -14.70
N ILE A 193 13.92 -13.80 -14.04
CA ILE A 193 12.96 -14.75 -13.44
C ILE A 193 12.44 -15.74 -14.48
N MET A 194 12.02 -15.25 -15.66
CA MET A 194 11.53 -16.10 -16.75
C MET A 194 12.61 -17.08 -17.26
N LEU A 195 13.85 -16.61 -17.44
CA LEU A 195 14.95 -17.45 -17.91
C LEU A 195 15.33 -18.53 -16.88
N ASP A 196 15.31 -18.19 -15.59
CA ASP A 196 15.64 -19.14 -14.53
C ASP A 196 14.54 -20.19 -14.36
N ALA A 197 13.27 -19.81 -14.50
CA ALA A 197 12.15 -20.75 -14.56
C ALA A 197 12.25 -21.71 -15.75
N ALA A 198 12.56 -21.20 -16.95
CA ALA A 198 12.74 -22.02 -18.15
C ALA A 198 13.91 -23.01 -18.02
N ARG A 199 15.04 -22.57 -17.45
CA ARG A 199 16.20 -23.45 -17.19
C ARG A 199 15.90 -24.52 -16.16
N LYS A 200 15.06 -24.22 -15.16
CA LYS A 200 14.64 -25.21 -14.16
C LYS A 200 13.74 -26.27 -14.80
N ALA A 201 12.76 -25.85 -15.59
CA ALA A 201 11.89 -26.77 -16.32
C ALA A 201 12.67 -27.74 -17.23
N LEU A 202 13.68 -27.24 -17.96
CA LEU A 202 14.55 -28.07 -18.82
C LEU A 202 15.45 -29.07 -18.07
N LYS A 203 15.66 -28.90 -16.75
CA LYS A 203 16.45 -29.82 -15.92
C LYS A 203 15.60 -30.88 -15.22
N ASP A 204 14.31 -30.60 -15.06
CA ASP A 204 13.35 -31.48 -14.41
C ASP A 204 12.69 -32.45 -15.42
N GLU A 205 13.00 -32.32 -16.73
CA GLU A 205 12.73 -33.28 -17.82
C GLU A 205 13.88 -34.29 -18.01
#